data_AF-A0A820SJJ1-F1
#
_entry.id   AF-A0A820SJJ1-F1
#
_cell.length_a   1.000
_cell.length_b   1.000
_cell.length_c   1.000
_cell.angle_alpha   90.00
_cell.angle_beta   90.00
_cell.angle_gamma   90.00
#
_symmetry.space_group_name_H-M   'P 1'
#
loop_
_entity.id
_entity.type
_entity.pdbx_description
1 polymer ?
#
loop_
_entity_poly.entity_id
_entity_poly.type
_entity_poly.pdbx_seq_one_letter_code
_entity_poly.pdbx_strand_id
1 'polypeptide(L)'
;MDQLNYPTDVIVDRQNHSIIIADYGNRRVIQWLNQNQQILIENIDCYGLAMDKHGFLYVSDLEINKVRGRRWKMGEYNEGVIVTGGSG
;
A
#
# COMPACT_ATOMS: atom_id res chain seq x y z
N MET A 1 5.06 -17.20 -9.56
CA MET A 1 6.33 -16.44 -9.44
C MET A 1 6.02 -15.26 -8.54
N ASP A 2 6.41 -15.35 -7.26
CA ASP A 2 6.10 -14.32 -6.25
C ASP A 2 7.26 -13.32 -6.06
N GLN A 3 7.95 -12.98 -7.16
CA GLN A 3 9.02 -11.99 -7.13
C GLN A 3 8.48 -10.56 -7.23
N LEU A 4 9.16 -9.62 -6.59
CA LEU A 4 8.91 -8.18 -6.76
C LEU A 4 9.19 -7.77 -8.21
N ASN A 5 8.42 -6.79 -8.70
CA ASN A 5 8.59 -6.20 -10.03
C ASN A 5 8.49 -4.67 -9.91
N TYR A 6 9.61 -3.99 -10.12
CA TYR A 6 9.70 -2.52 -10.03
C TYR A 6 9.08 -1.92 -8.75
N PRO A 7 9.53 -2.33 -7.55
CA PRO A 7 9.00 -1.76 -6.32
C PRO A 7 9.34 -0.26 -6.22
N THR A 8 8.37 0.55 -5.84
CA THR A 8 8.47 2.03 -5.85
C THR A 8 8.68 2.60 -4.46
N ASP A 9 8.19 1.93 -3.42
CA ASP A 9 8.30 2.38 -2.03
C ASP A 9 8.26 1.22 -1.03
N VAL A 10 8.80 1.45 0.16
CA VAL A 10 8.82 0.51 1.28
C VAL A 10 8.69 1.26 2.61
N ILE A 11 7.81 0.77 3.48
CA ILE A 11 7.68 1.27 4.85
C ILE A 11 7.81 0.14 5.87
N VAL A 12 8.28 0.48 7.07
CA VAL A 12 8.36 -0.45 8.20
C VAL A 12 7.14 -0.25 9.09
N ASP A 13 6.35 -1.31 9.25
CA ASP A 13 5.34 -1.37 10.28
C ASP A 13 5.96 -1.87 11.59
N ARG A 14 6.27 -0.91 12.46
CA ARG A 14 6.87 -1.16 13.77
C ARG A 14 5.91 -1.86 14.74
N GLN A 15 4.59 -1.72 14.57
CA GLN A 15 3.63 -2.34 15.47
C GLN A 15 3.52 -3.84 15.21
N ASN A 16 3.48 -4.23 13.93
CA ASN A 16 3.35 -5.63 13.53
C ASN A 16 4.69 -6.28 13.13
N HIS A 17 5.82 -5.58 13.30
CA HIS A 17 7.16 -6.04 12.93
C HIS A 17 7.25 -6.56 11.48
N SER A 18 6.62 -5.84 10.56
CA SER A 18 6.53 -6.21 9.15
C SER A 18 7.02 -5.09 8.24
N ILE A 19 7.27 -5.42 6.97
CA ILE A 19 7.53 -4.42 5.94
C ILE A 19 6.37 -4.42 4.95
N ILE A 20 6.01 -3.24 4.45
CA ILE A 20 4.97 -3.07 3.45
C ILE A 20 5.63 -2.47 2.21
N ILE A 21 5.41 -3.08 1.06
CA ILE A 21 6.09 -2.76 -0.20
C ILE A 21 5.04 -2.41 -1.25
N ALA A 22 5.26 -1.28 -1.94
CA ALA A 22 4.52 -0.93 -3.15
C ALA A 22 5.19 -1.63 -4.34
N ASP A 23 4.63 -2.76 -4.75
CA ASP A 23 5.13 -3.62 -5.82
C ASP A 23 4.47 -3.22 -7.15
N TYR A 24 4.84 -2.02 -7.64
CA TYR A 24 4.17 -1.31 -8.73
C TYR A 24 4.05 -2.12 -10.02
N GLY A 25 5.13 -2.78 -10.44
CA GLY A 25 5.12 -3.59 -11.67
C GLY A 25 4.21 -4.81 -11.59
N ASN A 26 3.87 -5.27 -10.37
CA ASN A 26 2.86 -6.30 -10.13
C ASN A 26 1.50 -5.72 -9.72
N ARG A 27 1.34 -4.39 -9.75
CA ARG A 27 0.10 -3.66 -9.42
C ARG A 27 -0.49 -4.04 -8.06
N ARG A 28 0.35 -4.18 -7.04
CA ARG A 28 -0.07 -4.63 -5.70
C ARG A 28 0.72 -3.95 -4.58
N VAL A 29 0.12 -3.93 -3.39
CA VAL A 29 0.82 -3.63 -2.13
C VAL A 29 0.89 -4.93 -1.34
N ILE A 30 2.10 -5.32 -0.94
CA ILE A 30 2.32 -6.55 -0.16
C ILE A 30 2.84 -6.22 1.24
N GLN A 31 2.59 -7.12 2.17
CA GLN A 31 3.19 -7.14 3.50
C GLN A 31 4.07 -8.38 3.63
N TRP A 32 5.25 -8.21 4.21
CA TRP A 32 6.15 -9.31 4.55
C TRP A 32 6.34 -9.36 6.06
N LEU A 33 5.96 -10.50 6.65
CA LEU A 33 6.12 -10.79 8.08
C LEU A 33 6.76 -12.17 8.25
N ASN A 34 7.92 -12.26 8.89
CA ASN A 34 8.59 -13.52 9.23
C ASN A 34 8.59 -14.56 8.08
N GLN A 35 9.11 -14.15 6.91
CA GLN A 35 9.17 -14.94 5.68
C GLN A 35 7.83 -15.17 4.96
N ASN A 36 6.69 -14.86 5.57
CA ASN A 36 5.39 -14.93 4.94
C ASN A 36 5.04 -13.64 4.21
N GLN A 37 4.67 -13.78 2.94
CA GLN A 37 4.18 -12.68 2.12
C GLN A 37 2.64 -12.74 2.04
N GLN A 38 2.00 -11.59 2.20
CA GLN A 38 0.57 -11.41 1.99
C GLN A 38 0.33 -10.23 1.06
N ILE A 39 -0.62 -10.36 0.14
CA ILE A 39 -1.10 -9.22 -0.64
C ILE A 39 -2.12 -8.46 0.21
N LEU A 40 -1.87 -7.17 0.45
CA LEU A 40 -2.80 -6.29 1.18
C LEU A 40 -3.79 -5.62 0.23
N ILE A 41 -3.30 -5.17 -0.93
CA ILE A 41 -4.10 -4.43 -1.90
C ILE A 41 -3.71 -4.92 -3.29
N GLU A 42 -4.70 -5.28 -4.09
CA GLU A 42 -4.55 -5.69 -5.50
C GLU A 42 -5.04 -4.60 -6.46
N ASN A 43 -4.61 -4.69 -7.72
CA ASN A 43 -5.07 -3.86 -8.83
C ASN A 43 -4.88 -2.36 -8.57
N ILE A 44 -3.71 -1.99 -8.05
CA ILE A 44 -3.37 -0.60 -7.73
C ILE A 44 -2.02 -0.21 -8.34
N ASP A 45 -1.99 0.96 -8.99
CA ASP A 45 -0.76 1.54 -9.53
C ASP A 45 -0.09 2.39 -8.43
N CYS A 46 0.40 1.70 -7.38
CA CYS A 46 0.92 2.32 -6.17
C CYS A 46 2.35 2.84 -6.34
N TYR A 47 2.57 4.12 -6.06
CA TYR A 47 3.90 4.74 -6.18
C TYR A 47 4.50 5.17 -4.83
N GLY A 48 3.66 5.37 -3.82
CA GLY A 48 4.09 5.87 -2.52
C GLY A 48 3.19 5.36 -1.41
N LEU A 49 3.80 5.11 -0.26
CA LEU A 49 3.20 4.60 0.95
C LEU A 49 3.50 5.56 2.11
N ALA A 50 2.54 5.72 3.01
CA ALA A 50 2.76 6.33 4.31
C ALA A 50 1.91 5.62 5.34
N MET A 51 2.40 5.53 6.58
CA MET A 51 1.61 4.99 7.68
C MET A 51 1.67 5.94 8.86
N ASP A 52 0.50 6.22 9.44
CA ASP A 52 0.44 7.06 10.64
C ASP A 52 0.67 6.24 11.92
N LYS A 53 0.79 6.95 13.05
CA LYS A 53 1.02 6.35 14.37
C LYS A 53 -0.12 5.44 14.85
N HIS A 54 -1.29 5.50 14.22
CA HIS A 54 -2.46 4.69 14.54
C HIS A 54 -2.57 3.45 13.66
N GLY A 55 -1.62 3.23 12.74
CA GLY A 55 -1.62 2.08 11.84
C GLY A 55 -2.56 2.23 10.66
N PHE A 56 -2.92 3.46 10.26
CA PHE A 56 -3.57 3.67 8.96
C PHE A 56 -2.53 3.73 7.86
N LEU A 57 -2.69 2.89 6.85
CA LEU A 57 -1.89 2.88 5.63
C LEU A 57 -2.54 3.81 4.60
N TYR A 58 -1.76 4.78 4.13
CA TYR A 58 -2.08 5.68 3.05
C TYR A 58 -1.28 5.26 1.83
N VAL A 59 -1.96 5.12 0.69
CA VAL A 59 -1.29 4.77 -0.56
C VAL A 59 -1.67 5.78 -1.64
N SER A 60 -0.73 6.07 -2.54
CA SER A 60 -1.06 6.73 -3.80
C SER A 60 -1.58 5.69 -4.79
N ASP A 61 -2.63 6.05 -5.52
CA ASP A 61 -3.14 5.27 -6.63
C ASP A 61 -3.02 6.12 -7.88
N LEU A 62 -2.10 5.74 -8.77
CA LEU A 62 -1.82 6.42 -10.04
C LEU A 62 -2.56 5.73 -11.19
N GLU A 63 -3.82 5.37 -10.99
CA GLU A 63 -4.69 4.90 -12.06
C GLU A 63 -4.58 5.86 -13.26
N ILE A 64 -4.44 5.32 -14.48
CA ILE A 64 -4.17 6.10 -15.69
C ILE A 64 -5.18 7.27 -15.77
N ASN A 65 -4.69 8.49 -15.54
CA ASN A 65 -5.41 9.78 -15.50
C ASN A 65 -5.97 10.29 -14.15
N LYS A 66 -5.81 9.61 -13.01
CA LYS A 66 -6.26 10.13 -11.70
C LYS A 66 -5.32 9.72 -10.57
N VAL A 67 -4.76 10.70 -9.86
CA VAL A 67 -4.11 10.48 -8.56
C VAL A 67 -5.18 10.39 -7.49
N ARG A 68 -5.28 9.25 -6.80
CA ARG A 68 -6.16 9.10 -5.62
C ARG A 68 -5.34 8.73 -4.40
N GLY A 69 -5.53 9.46 -3.29
CA GLY A 69 -5.14 8.98 -1.98
C GLY A 69 -6.21 8.01 -1.49
N ARG A 70 -5.83 6.80 -1.07
CA ARG A 70 -6.75 5.95 -0.32
C ARG A 70 -6.13 5.49 1.00
N ARG A 71 -7.01 5.25 1.97
CA ARG A 71 -6.67 4.90 3.35
C ARG A 71 -7.24 3.53 3.68
N TRP A 72 -6.40 2.67 4.24
CA TRP A 72 -6.78 1.37 4.79
C TRP A 72 -6.38 1.30 6.26
N LYS A 73 -7.17 0.58 7.04
CA LYS A 73 -6.80 0.20 8.40
C LYS A 73 -6.12 -1.17 8.33
N MET A 74 -4.95 -1.27 8.95
CA MET A 74 -4.22 -2.54 8.99
C MET A 74 -5.09 -3.63 9.65
N GLY A 75 -5.26 -4.77 8.96
CA GLY A 75 -6.12 -5.88 9.38
C GLY A 75 -7.54 -5.90 8.79
N GLU A 76 -7.96 -4.84 8.07
CA GLU A 76 -9.29 -4.73 7.44
C GLU A 76 -9.14 -4.27 5.97
N TYR A 77 -8.68 -5.16 5.08
CA TYR A 77 -8.25 -4.78 3.72
C TYR A 77 -9.30 -4.96 2.61
N ASN A 78 -10.58 -5.05 2.94
CA ASN A 78 -11.57 -5.45 1.95
C ASN A 78 -12.01 -4.29 1.05
N GLU A 79 -12.03 -3.04 1.54
CA GLU A 79 -12.38 -1.86 0.75
C GLU A 79 -11.62 -0.62 1.26
N GLY A 80 -10.77 -0.03 0.42
CA GLY A 80 -10.05 1.20 0.76
C GLY A 80 -10.97 2.40 0.74
N VAL A 81 -10.90 3.25 1.77
CA VAL A 81 -11.66 4.50 1.78
C VAL A 81 -10.89 5.54 0.97
N ILE A 82 -11.52 6.10 -0.07
CA ILE A 82 -10.95 7.22 -0.83
C ILE A 82 -10.84 8.42 0.11
N VAL A 83 -9.62 8.92 0.29
CA VAL A 83 -9.34 10.15 1.03
C VAL A 83 -8.81 11.17 0.03
N THR A 84 -9.72 11.94 -0.57
CA THR A 84 -9.30 13.05 -1.43
C THR A 84 -8.63 14.12 -0.56
N GLY A 85 -7.34 14.35 -0.80
CA GLY A 85 -6.69 15.58 -0.38
C GLY A 85 -7.35 16.75 -1.10
N GLY A 86 -7.68 17.80 -0.34
CA GLY A 86 -8.48 18.92 -0.78
C GLY A 86 -8.03 19.55 -2.09
N SER A 87 -9.04 20.05 -2.80
CA SER A 87 -8.95 21.05 -3.86
C SER A 87 -7.84 22.08 -3.60
N GLY A 88 -6.94 22.21 -4.57
CA GLY A 88 -6.15 23.44 -4.74
C GLY A 88 -7.03 24.62 -5.16
#